data_AF-A0A1G9X899-F1
#
_entry.id   AF-A0A1G9X899-F1
#
_cell.length_a   1.000
_cell.length_b   1.000
_cell.length_c   1.000
_cell.angle_alpha   90.00
_cell.angle_beta   90.00
_cell.angle_gamma   90.00
#
_symmetry.space_group_name_H-M   'P 1'
#
loop_
_entity.id
_entity.type
_entity.pdbx_description
1 polymer ?
#
loop_
_entity_poly.entity_id
_entity_poly.type
_entity_poly.pdbx_seq_one_letter_code
_entity_poly.pdbx_strand_id
1 'polypeptide(L)'
;MILVLFIFYFIIIISLATCFTVRRRIRRTIVSILLMLYAVFMYPWLVPMVGKWKGLDGVASLMLGHFLLLIGAIILFIASFFTEKEVKRADRLED
;
A
#
# COMPACT_ATOMS: atom_id res chain seq x y z
N MET A 1 -21.30 1.70 -6.92
CA MET A 1 -20.11 1.31 -7.72
C MET A 1 -18.93 2.28 -7.55
N ILE A 2 -19.11 3.60 -7.70
CA ILE A 2 -18.14 4.62 -7.24
C ILE A 2 -17.78 4.42 -5.76
N LEU A 3 -18.77 4.02 -4.96
CA LEU A 3 -18.65 3.72 -3.53
C LEU A 3 -17.62 2.62 -3.20
N VAL A 4 -17.46 1.59 -4.04
CA VAL A 4 -16.48 0.50 -3.82
C VAL A 4 -15.06 0.97 -4.13
N LEU A 5 -14.89 1.78 -5.19
CA LEU A 5 -13.62 2.44 -5.50
C LEU A 5 -13.23 3.44 -4.39
N PHE A 6 -14.21 4.17 -3.86
CA PHE A 6 -14.02 5.04 -2.69
C PHE A 6 -13.65 4.26 -1.44
N ILE A 7 -14.27 3.11 -1.18
CA ILE A 7 -13.90 2.24 -0.06
C ILE A 7 -12.46 1.76 -0.22
N PHE A 8 -12.05 1.34 -1.43
CA PHE A 8 -10.67 0.96 -1.69
C PHE A 8 -9.70 2.12 -1.47
N TYR A 9 -10.04 3.30 -1.98
CA TYR A 9 -9.26 4.52 -1.78
C TYR A 9 -9.15 4.89 -0.29
N PHE A 10 -10.25 4.81 0.44
CA PHE A 10 -10.27 5.03 1.89
C PHE A 10 -9.47 3.97 2.64
N ILE A 11 -9.52 2.69 2.25
CA ILE A 11 -8.70 1.65 2.86
C ILE A 11 -7.21 1.93 2.64
N ILE A 12 -6.84 2.40 1.44
CA ILE A 12 -5.45 2.79 1.14
C ILE A 12 -5.03 3.99 2.00
N ILE A 13 -5.85 5.03 2.07
CA ILE A 13 -5.61 6.24 2.86
C ILE A 13 -5.53 5.90 4.36
N ILE A 14 -6.48 5.13 4.88
CA ILE A 14 -6.53 4.69 6.29
C ILE A 14 -5.33 3.79 6.59
N SER A 15 -4.97 2.90 5.69
CA SER A 15 -3.78 2.04 5.84
C SER A 15 -2.51 2.88 5.87
N LEU A 16 -2.36 3.86 4.97
CA LEU A 16 -1.25 4.81 4.99
C LEU A 16 -1.22 5.63 6.29
N ALA A 17 -2.35 6.21 6.71
CA ALA A 17 -2.47 7.06 7.89
C ALA A 17 -2.21 6.29 9.20
N THR A 18 -2.74 5.07 9.31
CA THR A 18 -2.51 4.18 10.46
C THR A 18 -1.05 3.70 10.49
N CYS A 19 -0.44 3.50 9.33
CA CYS A 19 0.97 3.10 9.20
C CYS A 19 1.94 4.25 9.54
N PHE A 20 1.55 5.51 9.31
CA PHE A 20 2.29 6.69 9.76
C PHE A 20 2.19 6.92 11.29
N THR A 21 1.06 6.56 11.90
CA THR A 21 0.78 6.87 13.31
C THR A 21 1.44 5.89 14.30
N VAL A 22 1.73 4.64 13.89
CA VAL A 22 2.27 3.63 14.81
C VAL A 22 3.80 3.54 14.70
N ARG A 23 4.47 4.09 15.71
CA ARG A 23 5.93 4.15 15.94
C ARG A 23 6.70 2.80 15.88
N ARG A 24 6.04 1.65 15.67
CA ARG A 24 6.70 0.33 15.66
C ARG A 24 7.15 -0.07 14.25
N ARG A 25 8.45 0.17 14.00
CA ARG A 25 9.27 -0.23 12.83
C ARG A 25 8.86 -1.55 12.16
N ILE A 26 8.76 -2.63 12.92
CA ILE A 26 8.49 -3.99 12.40
C ILE A 26 7.11 -4.07 11.72
N ARG A 27 6.11 -3.37 12.25
CA ARG A 27 4.76 -3.32 11.66
C ARG A 27 4.76 -2.59 10.32
N ARG A 28 5.52 -1.49 10.19
CA ARG A 28 5.62 -0.72 8.94
C ARG A 28 6.14 -1.57 7.78
N THR A 29 7.26 -2.26 7.98
CA THR A 29 7.89 -3.10 6.93
C THR A 29 7.00 -4.29 6.54
N ILE A 30 6.43 -4.99 7.53
CA ILE A 30 5.51 -6.12 7.29
C ILE A 30 4.25 -5.65 6.52
N VAL A 31 3.68 -4.50 6.88
CA VAL A 31 2.51 -3.93 6.21
C VAL A 31 2.84 -3.55 4.76
N SER A 32 4.00 -2.93 4.50
CA SER A 32 4.41 -2.63 3.12
C SER A 32 4.60 -3.89 2.26
N ILE A 33 5.17 -4.97 2.82
CA ILE A 33 5.32 -6.25 2.11
C ILE A 33 3.95 -6.88 1.83
N LEU A 34 3.03 -6.87 2.81
CA LEU A 34 1.66 -7.33 2.63
C LEU A 34 0.91 -6.52 1.56
N LEU A 35 1.08 -5.20 1.55
CA LEU A 35 0.48 -4.34 0.52
C LEU A 35 1.02 -4.65 -0.87
N MET A 36 2.34 -4.89 -1.02
CA MET A 36 2.92 -5.30 -2.30
C MET A 36 2.36 -6.64 -2.77
N LEU A 37 2.33 -7.65 -1.89
CA LEU A 37 1.76 -8.96 -2.19
C LEU A 37 0.30 -8.83 -2.61
N TYR A 38 -0.48 -8.05 -1.88
CA TYR A 38 -1.87 -7.76 -2.23
C TYR A 38 -1.98 -7.13 -3.62
N ALA A 39 -1.20 -6.07 -3.91
CA ALA A 39 -1.23 -5.39 -5.21
C ALA A 39 -0.97 -6.32 -6.39
N VAL A 40 -0.04 -7.28 -6.24
CA VAL A 40 0.36 -8.18 -7.31
C VAL A 40 -0.61 -9.35 -7.46
N PHE A 41 -0.99 -10.01 -6.35
CA PHE A 41 -1.80 -11.22 -6.39
C PHE A 41 -3.29 -10.96 -6.57
N MET A 42 -3.82 -9.85 -6.04
CA MET A 42 -5.26 -9.57 -6.18
C MET A 42 -5.63 -9.08 -7.58
N TYR A 43 -4.70 -8.48 -8.32
CA TYR A 43 -4.99 -7.96 -9.65
C TYR A 43 -5.48 -9.06 -10.63
N PRO A 44 -4.76 -10.17 -10.87
CA PRO A 44 -5.24 -11.26 -11.73
C PRO A 44 -6.58 -11.85 -11.30
N TRP A 45 -6.86 -11.86 -9.99
CA TRP A 45 -8.10 -12.38 -9.43
C TRP A 45 -9.30 -11.45 -9.68
N LEU A 46 -9.08 -10.13 -9.58
CA LEU A 46 -10.10 -9.10 -9.77
C LEU A 46 -10.38 -8.78 -11.24
N VAL A 47 -9.39 -8.96 -12.13
CA VAL A 47 -9.53 -8.74 -13.59
C VAL A 47 -10.72 -9.46 -14.22
N PRO A 48 -10.93 -10.78 -14.07
CA PRO A 48 -12.06 -11.47 -14.69
C PRO A 48 -13.42 -11.01 -14.12
N MET A 49 -13.44 -10.59 -12.86
CA MET A 49 -14.65 -10.12 -12.20
C MET A 49 -15.05 -8.72 -12.69
N VAL A 50 -14.07 -7.81 -12.76
CA VAL A 50 -14.28 -6.42 -13.22
C VAL A 50 -14.45 -6.35 -14.74
N GLY A 51 -13.73 -7.18 -15.50
CA GLY A 51 -13.83 -7.25 -16.96
C GLY A 51 -15.20 -7.70 -17.45
N LYS A 52 -15.88 -8.59 -16.70
CA LYS A 52 -17.27 -8.97 -17.01
C LYS A 52 -18.28 -7.85 -16.75
N TRP A 53 -18.00 -6.96 -15.79
CA TRP A 53 -18.95 -5.94 -15.34
C TRP A 53 -18.80 -4.60 -16.06
N LYS A 54 -17.56 -4.19 -16.32
CA LYS A 54 -17.24 -2.86 -16.88
C LYS A 54 -16.34 -2.92 -18.11
N GLY A 55 -16.07 -4.12 -18.64
CA GLY A 55 -15.24 -4.29 -19.82
C GLY A 55 -13.84 -3.69 -19.62
N LEU A 56 -13.33 -3.06 -20.69
CA LEU A 56 -11.99 -2.49 -20.75
C LEU A 56 -11.77 -1.34 -19.76
N ASP A 57 -12.74 -0.42 -19.61
CA ASP A 57 -12.61 0.74 -18.72
C ASP A 57 -12.47 0.32 -17.25
N GLY A 58 -13.21 -0.70 -16.85
CA GLY A 58 -13.12 -1.26 -15.49
C GLY A 58 -11.74 -1.87 -15.22
N VAL A 59 -11.23 -2.65 -16.17
CA VAL A 59 -9.92 -3.29 -16.05
C VAL A 59 -8.79 -2.25 -16.07
N ALA A 60 -8.89 -1.22 -16.91
CA ALA A 60 -7.92 -0.13 -16.98
C ALA A 60 -7.85 0.66 -15.65
N SER A 61 -9.00 1.02 -15.09
CA SER A 61 -9.05 1.70 -13.79
C SER A 61 -8.56 0.81 -12.64
N LEU A 62 -8.84 -0.49 -12.69
CA LEU A 62 -8.34 -1.47 -11.72
C LEU A 62 -6.81 -1.59 -11.79
N MET A 63 -6.25 -1.60 -13.01
CA MET A 63 -4.81 -1.65 -13.27
C MET A 63 -4.12 -0.41 -12.69
N LEU A 64 -4.63 0.78 -13.01
CA LEU A 64 -4.13 2.05 -12.47
C LEU A 64 -4.15 2.06 -10.94
N GLY A 65 -5.22 1.59 -10.32
CA GLY A 65 -5.33 1.51 -8.86
C GLY A 65 -4.29 0.58 -8.23
N HIS A 66 -4.09 -0.61 -8.80
CA HIS A 66 -3.08 -1.56 -8.28
C HIS A 66 -1.65 -1.06 -8.51
N PHE A 67 -1.37 -0.37 -9.63
CA PHE A 67 -0.07 0.26 -9.87
C PHE A 67 0.22 1.38 -8.86
N LEU A 68 -0.73 2.28 -8.62
CA LEU A 68 -0.60 3.35 -7.61
C LEU A 68 -0.37 2.77 -6.22
N LEU A 69 -1.08 1.69 -5.87
CA LEU A 69 -0.93 0.99 -4.60
C LEU A 69 0.47 0.36 -4.48
N LEU A 70 0.95 -0.29 -5.54
CA LEU A 70 2.29 -0.86 -5.59
C LEU A 70 3.37 0.20 -5.43
N ILE A 71 3.27 1.32 -6.15
CA ILE A 71 4.19 2.46 -6.03
C ILE A 71 4.18 3.01 -4.60
N GLY A 72 2.99 3.22 -4.02
CA GLY A 72 2.84 3.66 -2.64
C GLY A 72 3.48 2.70 -1.63
N ALA A 73 3.31 1.38 -1.83
CA ALA A 73 3.92 0.36 -1.00
C ALA A 73 5.46 0.36 -1.10
N ILE A 74 6.01 0.56 -2.30
CA ILE A 74 7.46 0.70 -2.53
C ILE A 74 8.01 1.92 -1.81
N ILE A 75 7.36 3.08 -1.95
CA ILE A 75 7.78 4.31 -1.27
C ILE A 75 7.75 4.10 0.24
N LEU A 76 6.68 3.50 0.77
CA LEU A 76 6.54 3.23 2.21
C LEU A 76 7.62 2.27 2.73
N PHE A 77 7.96 1.24 1.94
CA PHE A 77 9.03 0.30 2.23
C PHE A 77 10.38 1.01 2.30
N ILE A 78 10.72 1.80 1.27
CA ILE A 78 11.97 2.59 1.23
C ILE A 78 12.02 3.57 2.40
N ALA A 79 10.94 4.31 2.65
CA ALA A 79 10.84 5.24 3.76
C ALA A 79 11.02 4.54 5.13
N SER A 80 10.66 3.25 5.24
CA SER A 80 10.89 2.46 6.45
C SER A 80 12.39 2.34 6.77
N PHE A 81 13.23 2.14 5.75
CA PHE A 81 14.69 2.06 5.90
C PHE A 81 15.35 3.40 6.22
N PHE A 82 14.82 4.53 5.72
CA PHE A 82 15.40 5.83 6.02
C PHE A 82 15.07 6.30 7.45
N THR A 83 13.83 6.10 7.91
CA THR A 83 13.48 6.28 9.33
C THR A 83 14.33 5.38 10.23
N GLU A 84 14.74 4.21 9.74
CA GLU A 84 15.61 3.27 10.46
C GLU A 84 16.95 3.90 10.88
N LYS A 85 17.57 4.66 9.96
CA LYS A 85 18.90 5.23 10.13
C LYS A 85 18.92 6.36 11.14
N GLU A 86 17.83 7.12 11.26
CA GLU A 86 17.77 8.25 12.20
C GLU A 86 17.50 7.81 13.63
N VAL A 87 16.57 6.87 13.85
CA VAL A 87 16.28 6.35 15.20
C VAL A 87 17.49 5.63 15.81
N LYS A 88 18.19 4.81 15.02
CA LYS A 88 19.39 4.08 15.49
C LYS A 88 20.60 5.00 15.73
N ARG A 89 20.55 6.25 15.24
CA ARG A 89 21.55 7.27 15.49
C ARG A 89 21.21 8.06 16.75
N ALA A 90 19.93 8.29 17.02
CA ALA A 90 19.46 8.88 18.28
C ALA A 90 19.77 7.98 19.49
N ASP A 91 19.47 6.69 19.43
CA ASP A 91 19.78 5.74 20.53
C ASP A 91 21.29 5.68 20.85
N ARG A 92 22.16 5.81 19.84
CA ARG A 92 23.63 5.77 20.02
C ARG A 92 24.26 7.08 20.50
N LEU A 93 23.48 8.16 20.59
CA LEU A 93 23.94 9.45 21.11
C LEU A 93 23.53 9.65 22.57
N GLU A 94 22.75 8.72 23.14
CA GLU A 94 22.32 8.71 24.55
C GLU A 94 23.14 7.72 25.42
N ASP A 95 24.08 6.97 24.83
CA ASP A 95 25.07 6.09 25.49
C ASP A 95 26.46 6.77 25.57
#